data_AF-A0A139TN90-F1
#
_entry.id   AF-A0A139TN90-F1
#
_cell.length_a   1.000
_cell.length_b   1.000
_cell.length_c   1.000
_cell.angle_alpha   90.00
_cell.angle_beta   90.00
_cell.angle_gamma   90.00
#
_symmetry.space_group_name_H-M   'P 1'
#
loop_
_entity.id
_entity.type
_entity.pdbx_description
1 polymer ?
#
loop_
_entity_poly.entity_id
_entity_poly.type
_entity_poly.pdbx_seq_one_letter_code
_entity_poly.pdbx_strand_id
1 'polypeptide(L)'
;MTIRSIPSGASLRVNGEYVGQAPATLSLNRHKPIHVAADKPGYYSAEKTFHPEMTTGGAILWGLNNEKSKNFKTDTLTIRLKKRNSEAPPLEKLPPAWEQGHKL
;
A
#
# COMPACT_ATOMS: atom_id res chain seq x y z
N MET A 1 5.21 -9.81 10.34
CA MET A 1 4.26 -9.44 9.27
C MET A 1 5.05 -9.24 7.99
N THR A 2 4.56 -9.73 6.85
CA THR A 2 5.19 -9.48 5.55
C THR A 2 4.32 -8.55 4.73
N ILE A 3 4.86 -7.42 4.28
CA ILE A 3 4.16 -6.46 3.44
C ILE A 3 4.70 -6.59 2.02
N ARG A 4 3.79 -6.79 1.06
CA ARG A 4 4.09 -6.92 -0.37
C ARG A 4 3.36 -5.83 -1.14
N SER A 5 3.97 -5.34 -2.22
CA SER A 5 3.32 -4.42 -3.15
C SER A 5 3.23 -5.03 -4.54
N ILE A 6 2.21 -4.62 -5.29
CA ILE A 6 2.06 -4.92 -6.72
C ILE A 6 1.85 -3.57 -7.43
N PRO A 7 2.83 -3.09 -8.23
CA PRO A 7 4.12 -3.73 -8.53
C PRO A 7 5.05 -3.79 -7.32
N SER A 8 6.02 -4.69 -7.34
CA SER A 8 7.06 -4.80 -6.30
C SER A 8 7.97 -3.57 -6.27
N GLY A 9 8.72 -3.40 -5.18
CA GLY A 9 9.65 -2.29 -4.99
C GLY A 9 8.94 -0.95 -4.72
N ALA A 10 7.74 -0.97 -4.17
CA ALA A 10 7.11 0.24 -3.63
C ALA A 10 7.80 0.63 -2.32
N SER A 11 8.01 1.92 -2.10
CA SER A 11 8.44 2.47 -0.83
C SER A 11 7.34 2.31 0.20
N LEU A 12 7.64 1.68 1.33
CA LEU A 12 6.69 1.42 2.40
C LEU A 12 6.92 2.39 3.56
N ARG A 13 5.82 2.91 4.09
CA ARG A 13 5.81 3.68 5.34
C ARG A 13 4.81 3.07 6.29
N VAL A 14 5.19 2.95 7.56
CA VAL A 14 4.31 2.47 8.63
C VAL A 14 4.20 3.55 9.68
N ASN A 15 2.98 3.98 9.98
CA ASN A 15 2.70 5.10 10.89
C ASN A 15 3.49 6.37 10.54
N GLY A 16 3.70 6.61 9.24
CA GLY A 16 4.47 7.75 8.72
C GLY A 16 5.97 7.53 8.61
N GLU A 17 6.54 6.53 9.29
CA GLU A 17 7.96 6.19 9.27
C GLU A 17 8.33 5.33 8.05
N TYR A 18 9.43 5.65 7.37
CA TYR A 18 9.92 4.85 6.26
C TYR A 18 10.58 3.56 6.76
N VAL A 19 10.08 2.41 6.30
CA VAL A 19 10.51 1.09 6.78
C VAL A 19 11.22 0.26 5.71
N GLY A 20 11.43 0.83 4.52
CA GLY A 20 12.09 0.17 3.39
C GLY A 20 11.18 0.00 2.18
N GLN A 21 11.55 -0.94 1.30
CA GLN A 21 10.82 -1.24 0.06
C GLN A 21 10.16 -2.60 0.13
N ALA A 22 9.00 -2.74 -0.51
CA ALA A 22 8.29 -4.01 -0.58
C ALA A 22 8.97 -5.00 -1.55
N PRO A 23 9.10 -6.29 -1.20
CA PRO A 23 8.58 -6.90 0.02
C PRO A 23 9.44 -6.58 1.25
N ALA A 24 8.79 -6.22 2.37
CA ALA A 24 9.45 -5.96 3.64
C ALA A 24 8.83 -6.82 4.75
N THR A 25 9.68 -7.35 5.63
CA THR A 25 9.25 -8.08 6.83
C THR A 25 9.39 -7.18 8.04
N LEU A 26 8.29 -6.92 8.73
CA LEU A 26 8.24 -6.04 9.88
C LEU A 26 7.77 -6.79 11.13
N SER A 27 8.43 -6.48 12.25
CA SER A 27 8.00 -6.88 13.59
C SER A 27 7.12 -5.77 14.16
N LEU A 28 5.80 -5.94 14.05
CA LEU A 28 4.82 -4.93 14.43
C LEU A 28 4.11 -5.33 15.71
N ASN A 29 3.82 -4.35 16.57
CA ASN A 29 3.08 -4.58 17.79
C ASN A 29 1.58 -4.78 17.47
N ARG A 30 1.12 -6.03 17.58
CA ARG A 30 -0.23 -6.47 17.17
C ARG A 30 -1.38 -6.05 18.09
N HIS A 31 -1.16 -5.04 18.94
CA HIS A 31 -2.17 -4.51 19.85
C HIS A 31 -2.70 -3.14 19.42
N LYS A 32 -2.13 -2.55 18.36
CA LYS A 32 -2.51 -1.22 17.89
C LYS A 32 -2.79 -1.23 16.38
N PRO A 33 -3.75 -0.41 15.92
CA PRO A 33 -3.87 -0.08 14.50
C PRO A 33 -2.51 0.38 13.97
N ILE A 34 -2.17 -0.05 12.76
CA ILE A 34 -1.04 0.48 12.04
C ILE A 34 -1.50 1.03 10.69
N HIS A 35 -0.94 2.16 10.29
CA HIS A 35 -1.22 2.78 9.00
C HIS A 35 -0.08 2.45 8.05
N VAL A 36 -0.36 1.70 6.99
CA VAL A 36 0.64 1.34 5.98
C VAL A 36 0.38 2.14 4.72
N ALA A 37 1.36 2.94 4.30
CA ALA A 37 1.36 3.63 3.02
C ALA A 37 2.39 2.98 2.09
N ALA A 38 2.03 2.84 0.83
CA ALA A 38 2.91 2.41 -0.24
C ALA A 38 2.94 3.48 -1.34
N ASP A 39 4.15 3.91 -1.69
CA ASP A 39 4.41 4.84 -2.78
C ASP A 39 5.28 4.19 -3.86
N LYS A 40 4.99 4.50 -5.12
CA LYS A 40 5.82 4.09 -6.23
C LYS A 40 5.74 5.11 -7.36
N PRO A 41 6.86 5.59 -7.91
CA PRO A 41 6.87 6.46 -9.08
C PRO A 41 6.07 5.87 -10.24
N GLY A 42 5.22 6.70 -10.87
CA GLY A 42 4.31 6.27 -11.94
C GLY A 42 3.01 5.60 -11.46
N TYR A 43 2.79 5.51 -10.15
CA TYR A 43 1.57 5.00 -9.53
C TYR A 43 0.94 6.06 -8.61
N TYR A 44 -0.32 5.83 -8.24
CA TYR A 44 -0.94 6.54 -7.12
C TYR A 44 -0.49 5.90 -5.82
N SER A 45 -0.24 6.71 -4.80
CA SER A 45 -0.01 6.25 -3.43
C SER A 45 -1.23 5.49 -2.92
N ALA A 46 -1.00 4.37 -2.25
CA ALA A 46 -2.05 3.57 -1.64
C ALA A 46 -1.81 3.48 -0.13
N GLU A 47 -2.86 3.74 0.64
CA GLU A 47 -2.80 3.70 2.10
C GLU A 47 -3.83 2.70 2.63
N LYS A 48 -3.43 1.96 3.66
CA LYS A 48 -4.30 0.97 4.28
C LYS A 48 -4.02 0.89 5.77
N THR A 49 -5.07 1.08 6.56
CA THR A 49 -5.02 0.82 7.99
C THR A 49 -5.20 -0.68 8.21
N PHE A 50 -4.25 -1.28 8.90
CA PHE A 50 -4.31 -2.67 9.34
C PHE A 50 -4.63 -2.69 10.82
N HIS A 51 -5.78 -3.27 11.17
CA HIS A 51 -6.14 -3.56 12.54
C HIS A 51 -5.71 -4.99 12.83
N PRO A 52 -4.67 -5.20 13.66
CA PRO A 52 -4.44 -6.51 14.22
C PRO A 52 -5.56 -6.74 15.24
N GLU A 53 -6.73 -7.14 14.77
CA GLU A 53 -7.65 -7.82 15.66
C GLU A 53 -6.87 -9.04 16.14
N MET A 54 -6.68 -9.17 17.45
CA MET A 54 -6.55 -10.49 18.02
C MET A 54 -7.79 -11.22 17.53
N THR A 55 -7.71 -11.93 16.40
CA THR A 55 -8.75 -12.88 16.06
C THR A 55 -8.78 -13.75 17.29
N THR A 56 -9.85 -13.67 18.08
CA THR A 56 -10.02 -14.38 19.34
C THR A 56 -9.77 -15.89 19.15
N GLY A 57 -9.86 -16.38 17.92
CA GLY A 57 -9.39 -17.71 17.52
C GLY A 57 -7.89 -18.01 17.69
N GLY A 58 -7.03 -17.01 17.90
CA GLY A 58 -5.63 -17.17 18.28
C GLY A 58 -5.45 -17.22 19.80
N ALA A 59 -6.11 -16.31 20.55
CA ALA A 59 -6.01 -16.23 22.01
C ALA A 59 -6.53 -17.49 22.72
N ILE A 60 -7.55 -18.15 22.17
CA ILE A 60 -8.12 -19.40 22.71
C ILE A 60 -7.21 -20.62 22.44
N LEU A 61 -6.25 -20.53 21.51
CA LEU A 61 -5.37 -21.66 21.14
C LEU A 61 -4.05 -21.72 21.91
N TRP A 62 -3.72 -20.74 22.75
CA TRP A 62 -2.49 -20.80 23.58
C TRP A 62 -2.53 -21.90 24.65
N GLY A 63 -3.71 -22.47 24.93
CA GLY A 63 -3.91 -23.54 25.92
C GLY A 63 -4.03 -24.96 25.36
N LEU A 64 -3.98 -25.18 24.04
CA LEU A 64 -4.18 -26.52 23.47
C LEU A 64 -3.09 -26.82 22.42
N ASN A 65 -2.16 -27.68 22.82
CA ASN A 65 -1.12 -28.28 21.99
C ASN A 65 -1.74 -29.07 20.81
N ASN A 66 -1.96 -28.39 19.69
CA ASN A 66 -2.65 -28.91 18.51
C ASN A 66 -1.81 -28.56 17.25
N GLU A 67 -1.59 -29.55 16.39
CA GLU A 67 -0.81 -29.48 15.14
C GLU A 67 -1.26 -28.35 14.18
N LYS A 68 -2.51 -27.86 14.29
CA LYS A 68 -3.04 -26.71 13.52
C LYS A 68 -2.44 -25.36 13.92
N SER A 69 -1.75 -25.26 15.04
CA SER A 69 -0.95 -24.08 15.43
C SER A 69 0.28 -23.87 14.52
N LYS A 70 0.67 -24.90 13.76
CA LYS A 70 1.78 -24.85 12.79
C LYS A 70 1.45 -23.98 11.56
N ASN A 71 0.17 -23.67 11.35
CA ASN A 71 -0.30 -22.76 10.31
C ASN A 71 -0.55 -21.36 10.86
N PHE A 72 0.33 -20.87 11.76
CA PHE A 72 0.38 -19.45 12.11
C PHE A 72 0.49 -18.65 10.81
N LYS A 73 -0.66 -18.18 10.32
CA LYS A 73 -0.79 -17.43 9.08
C LYS A 73 0.17 -16.27 9.23
N THR A 74 1.26 -16.33 8.47
CA THR A 74 2.18 -15.20 8.37
C THR A 74 1.34 -14.08 7.81
N ASP A 75 1.00 -13.13 8.67
CA ASP A 75 0.13 -12.02 8.38
C ASP A 75 0.75 -11.25 7.19
N THR A 76 0.19 -11.50 6.01
CA THR A 76 0.75 -11.06 4.73
C THR A 76 -0.19 -10.03 4.16
N LEU A 77 0.23 -8.76 4.19
CA LEU A 77 -0.52 -7.66 3.62
C LEU A 77 -0.03 -7.43 2.19
N THR A 78 -0.94 -7.53 1.23
CA THR A 78 -0.66 -7.18 -0.17
C THR A 78 -1.33 -5.86 -0.52
N ILE A 79 -0.54 -4.89 -0.95
CA ILE A 79 -0.99 -3.57 -1.40
C ILE A 79 -0.90 -3.52 -2.92
N ARG A 80 -2.02 -3.25 -3.59
CA ARG A 80 -2.07 -3.08 -5.05
C ARG A 80 -2.11 -1.60 -5.38
N LEU A 81 -1.11 -1.14 -6.12
CA LEU A 81 -0.99 0.24 -6.56
C LEU A 81 -1.70 0.43 -7.89
N LYS A 82 -2.51 1.48 -8.00
CA LYS A 82 -3.13 1.87 -9.27
C LYS A 82 -2.10 2.65 -10.09
N LYS A 83 -1.87 2.24 -11.34
CA LYS A 83 -1.00 3.01 -12.26
C LYS A 83 -1.57 4.42 -12.41
N ARG A 84 -0.72 5.43 -12.30
CA ARG A 84 -1.09 6.79 -12.66
C ARG A 84 -1.19 6.79 -14.17
N ASN A 85 -2.39 6.95 -14.73
CA ASN A 85 -2.52 7.04 -16.18
C ASN A 85 -1.64 8.20 -16.63
N SER A 86 -0.60 7.89 -17.41
CA SER A 86 0.05 8.85 -18.30
C SER A 86 -0.85 9.06 -19.51
N GLU A 87 -2.16 9.27 -19.29
CA GLU A 87 -2.89 10.10 -20.23
C GLU A 87 -2.20 11.44 -20.08
N ALA A 88 -1.27 11.72 -21.00
CA ALA A 88 -1.03 13.10 -21.37
C ALA A 88 -2.43 13.72 -21.44
N PRO A 89 -2.69 14.87 -20.80
CA PRO A 89 -3.94 15.57 -21.06
C PRO A 89 -4.13 15.51 -22.58
N PRO A 90 -5.32 15.14 -23.09
CA PRO A 90 -5.57 15.24 -24.51
C PRO A 90 -5.01 16.58 -24.92
N LEU A 91 -4.24 16.64 -26.02
CA LEU A 91 -3.91 17.93 -26.61
C LEU A 91 -5.25 18.54 -27.02
N GLU A 92 -5.98 19.10 -26.05
CA GLU A 92 -7.16 19.89 -26.22
C GLU A 92 -6.61 21.20 -26.75
N LYS A 93 -6.27 21.09 -28.04
CA LYS A 93 -6.11 22.12 -29.05
C LYS A 93 -5.78 23.45 -28.39
N LEU A 94 -4.52 23.62 -27.99
CA LEU A 94 -3.98 24.97 -27.89
C LEU A 94 -4.33 25.62 -29.24
N PRO A 95 -5.18 26.67 -29.27
CA PRO A 95 -5.45 27.34 -30.52
C PRO A 95 -4.09 27.76 -31.08
N PRO A 96 -3.85 27.57 -32.38
CA PRO A 96 -2.56 27.94 -32.95
C PRO A 96 -2.32 29.43 -32.67
N ALA A 97 -1.07 29.78 -32.37
CA ALA A 97 -0.68 31.08 -31.82
C ALA A 97 -1.12 32.32 -32.66
N TRP A 98 -1.64 32.11 -33.86
CA TRP A 98 -2.21 33.15 -34.73
C TRP A 98 -3.68 33.50 -34.42
N GLU A 99 -4.40 32.73 -33.59
CA GLU A 99 -5.77 33.08 -33.14
C GLU A 99 -5.82 34.13 -32.02
N GLN A 100 -4.67 34.56 -31.48
CA GLN A 100 -4.61 35.61 -30.43
C GLN A 100 -4.46 37.03 -31.01
N GLY A 101 -4.60 37.21 -32.33
CA GLY A 101 -4.11 38.39 -33.03
C GLY A 101 -5.10 39.16 -33.90
N HIS A 102 -6.42 39.17 -33.64
CA HIS A 102 -7.32 40.09 -34.34
C HIS A 102 -8.43 40.64 -33.43
N LYS A 103 -8.10 41.72 -32.74
CA LYS A 103 -9.09 42.72 -32.32
C LYS A 103 -8.69 44.06 -32.97
N LEU A 104 -9.26 44.33 -34.14
CA LEU A 104 -9.46 45.69 -34.64
C LEU A 104 -10.80 46.18 -34.09
#